data_AF-A0A959HQZ3-F1
#
_entry.id   AF-A0A959HQZ3-F1
#
_cell.length_a   1.000
_cell.length_b   1.000
_cell.length_c   1.000
_cell.angle_alpha   90.00
_cell.angle_beta   90.00
_cell.angle_gamma   90.00
#
_symmetry.space_group_name_H-M   'P 1'
#
loop_
_entity.id
_entity.type
_entity.pdbx_description
1 polymer ?
#
loop_
_entity_poly.entity_id
_entity_poly.type
_entity_poly.pdbx_seq_one_letter_code
_entity_poly.pdbx_strand_id
1 'polypeptide(L)'
;MARHPGGKSIGFFWVLFIVIHLVAIGCNSGKAPASDQLQNGGLVLPGGFSAVVVVDSLKGRARHLAVNDNGDIYVKLRFPDSMGGNAALRDTDGDGRADVIETFDDYQDRSSYGTEMRIHDGYLYFSSVTRIYRQKLTGDLIPTSEMELLLTDRQRPRQHDTKPIAFDHEGHFYTVFGAPSDACQENDRSPLSPGLFPCPLLETRGGIWRFDMNKLDQFQEDGEKFATGLRSVVGMEWNDEVNGLYAVAHGRDYLHNTWPNAFTVWEGAVLPSEVFIRLDKDSDAGWPYHYYDQIKNKYFLNPEYGGDGVKQGDTSHLTRPIVGFPGHFAPNDILFYTGDQFPAHYRNGAFIAFHGSTSSSPYPQSGYFIGFVPMKNGTASGPWEAFADGFAGVDTIVNTSDAAYRPMGLALGPDGSLYISDSEKGKIWRIRYDGTRDAFGDQELAAMSERKQSATNIKTPDEVKDKIRLPEMEEVDDSQLPEGAKLYNTFCSVCHQRDGRGNDRFPPLDGSEWVVGEKGPLIDIVLNGMRGEVQVKGKSYNNVMPKLDMISDTDIASILTYIRQHFGNQESEVSPEEVAERRQAQ
;
A
#
# COMPACT_ATOMS: atom_id res chain seq x y z
N MET A 1 36.56 -95.06 -40.25
CA MET A 1 37.84 -94.30 -40.37
C MET A 1 37.57 -93.05 -41.18
N ALA A 2 38.07 -91.90 -40.70
CA ALA A 2 38.24 -90.62 -41.40
C ALA A 2 37.02 -89.68 -41.67
N ARG A 3 37.21 -88.42 -41.22
CA ARG A 3 36.85 -87.08 -41.77
C ARG A 3 35.53 -86.81 -42.56
N HIS A 4 34.85 -85.72 -42.15
CA HIS A 4 34.15 -84.65 -42.93
C HIS A 4 32.95 -85.01 -43.86
N PRO A 5 32.14 -84.03 -44.32
CA PRO A 5 31.15 -83.25 -43.56
C PRO A 5 29.72 -83.34 -44.18
N GLY A 6 28.75 -82.69 -43.54
CA GLY A 6 27.62 -82.05 -44.23
C GLY A 6 26.25 -82.70 -44.05
N GLY A 7 25.26 -81.87 -43.68
CA GLY A 7 23.87 -82.10 -44.05
C GLY A 7 22.80 -81.73 -43.02
N LYS A 8 22.04 -80.68 -43.36
CA LYS A 8 20.60 -80.44 -43.12
C LYS A 8 20.13 -80.05 -41.71
N SER A 9 19.41 -78.93 -41.63
CA SER A 9 18.03 -78.92 -41.14
C SER A 9 17.25 -77.68 -41.63
N ILE A 10 15.92 -77.84 -41.66
CA ILE A 10 14.89 -76.93 -42.15
C ILE A 10 14.37 -76.10 -40.96
N GLY A 11 14.12 -74.79 -41.16
CA GLY A 11 13.59 -73.89 -40.13
C GLY A 11 12.58 -72.90 -40.69
N PHE A 12 11.43 -72.82 -40.03
CA PHE A 12 10.22 -72.05 -40.33
C PHE A 12 10.44 -70.52 -40.35
N PHE A 13 9.72 -69.84 -41.25
CA PHE A 13 9.62 -68.38 -41.36
C PHE A 13 8.89 -67.77 -40.16
N TRP A 14 9.57 -66.88 -39.42
CA TRP A 14 8.98 -65.84 -38.59
C TRP A 14 9.65 -64.51 -38.94
N VAL A 15 8.83 -63.53 -39.33
CA VAL A 15 9.26 -62.15 -39.65
C VAL A 15 9.65 -61.46 -38.35
N LEU A 16 10.93 -61.15 -38.18
CA LEU A 16 11.46 -60.42 -37.03
C LEU A 16 11.51 -58.92 -37.37
N PHE A 17 10.77 -58.11 -36.59
CA PHE A 17 10.89 -56.65 -36.57
C PHE A 17 12.31 -56.25 -36.14
N ILE A 18 13.04 -55.54 -37.01
CA ILE A 18 14.30 -54.91 -36.67
C ILE A 18 13.98 -53.59 -35.95
N VAL A 19 14.19 -53.57 -34.63
CA VAL A 19 14.23 -52.34 -33.83
C VAL A 19 15.68 -51.84 -33.82
N ILE A 20 15.97 -50.82 -34.63
CA ILE A 20 17.22 -50.06 -34.54
C ILE A 20 17.05 -49.05 -33.40
N HIS A 21 17.74 -49.27 -32.28
CA HIS A 21 17.93 -48.25 -31.24
C HIS A 21 18.96 -47.23 -31.74
N LEU A 22 18.47 -46.16 -32.37
CA LEU A 22 19.19 -44.91 -32.51
C LEU A 22 19.12 -44.19 -31.16
N VAL A 23 20.23 -44.19 -30.42
CA VAL A 23 20.43 -43.31 -29.27
C VAL A 23 20.61 -41.89 -29.81
N ALA A 24 19.51 -41.16 -29.91
CA ALA A 24 19.54 -39.72 -30.06
C ALA A 24 19.77 -39.12 -28.66
N ILE A 25 20.92 -38.48 -28.47
CA ILE A 25 21.15 -37.54 -27.37
C ILE A 25 20.27 -36.32 -27.70
N GLY A 26 19.03 -36.36 -27.23
CA GLY A 26 18.14 -35.21 -27.25
C GLY A 26 18.47 -34.31 -26.06
N CYS A 27 18.84 -33.06 -26.33
CA CYS A 27 18.74 -31.99 -25.35
C CYS A 27 17.31 -31.98 -24.81
N ASN A 28 17.14 -32.37 -23.56
CA ASN A 28 15.85 -32.28 -22.88
C ASN A 28 15.68 -30.81 -22.46
N SER A 29 15.31 -29.95 -23.41
CA SER A 29 14.67 -28.68 -23.11
C SER A 29 13.33 -29.04 -22.46
N GLY A 30 13.32 -29.10 -21.13
CA GLY A 30 12.11 -29.30 -20.35
C GLY A 30 11.09 -28.25 -20.76
N LYS A 31 10.11 -28.64 -21.56
CA LYS A 31 8.90 -27.84 -21.75
C LYS A 31 8.19 -27.84 -20.41
N ALA A 32 8.23 -26.70 -19.74
CA ALA A 32 7.38 -26.42 -18.59
C ALA A 32 5.92 -26.67 -18.99
N PRO A 33 5.08 -27.25 -18.10
CA PRO A 33 3.68 -27.47 -18.41
C PRO A 33 2.97 -26.12 -18.49
N ALA A 34 2.32 -25.87 -19.62
CA ALA A 34 1.41 -24.74 -19.76
C ALA A 34 0.02 -25.14 -19.22
N SER A 35 -0.31 -24.62 -18.04
CA SER A 35 -1.66 -24.18 -17.69
C SER A 35 -1.58 -23.08 -16.61
N ASP A 36 -1.64 -21.83 -17.06
CA ASP A 36 -2.23 -20.68 -16.33
C ASP A 36 -1.69 -20.27 -14.95
N GLN A 37 -0.37 -20.31 -14.75
CA GLN A 37 0.27 -19.25 -13.97
C GLN A 37 0.72 -18.17 -14.95
N LEU A 38 0.08 -17.00 -14.91
CA LEU A 38 0.46 -15.83 -15.71
C LEU A 38 2.00 -15.67 -15.70
N GLN A 39 2.60 -15.43 -16.87
CA GLN A 39 4.02 -15.08 -16.99
C GLN A 39 4.41 -14.04 -15.92
N ASN A 40 5.56 -14.21 -15.26
CA ASN A 40 6.03 -13.37 -14.15
C ASN A 40 5.09 -13.29 -12.93
N GLY A 41 4.28 -14.34 -12.69
CA GLY A 41 3.37 -14.38 -11.54
C GLY A 41 2.25 -13.34 -11.61
N GLY A 42 1.91 -12.86 -12.81
CA GLY A 42 0.92 -11.82 -13.08
C GLY A 42 1.49 -10.42 -13.31
N LEU A 43 2.81 -10.25 -13.15
CA LEU A 43 3.44 -8.93 -13.28
C LEU A 43 3.76 -8.57 -14.73
N VAL A 44 3.57 -7.29 -15.06
CA VAL A 44 4.12 -6.64 -16.24
C VAL A 44 5.39 -5.89 -15.83
N LEU A 45 6.49 -6.14 -16.55
CA LEU A 45 7.85 -5.66 -16.23
C LEU A 45 8.53 -5.06 -17.47
N PRO A 46 9.62 -4.29 -17.31
CA PRO A 46 10.43 -3.84 -18.44
C PRO A 46 11.09 -5.01 -19.15
N GLY A 47 11.52 -4.80 -20.40
CA GLY A 47 12.21 -5.81 -21.19
C GLY A 47 13.44 -6.37 -20.48
N GLY A 48 13.61 -7.70 -20.56
CA GLY A 48 14.73 -8.41 -19.92
C GLY A 48 14.53 -8.72 -18.43
N PHE A 49 13.46 -8.25 -17.79
CA PHE A 49 13.12 -8.65 -16.42
C PHE A 49 12.18 -9.87 -16.40
N SER A 50 12.34 -10.70 -15.36
CA SER A 50 11.42 -11.79 -15.05
C SER A 50 11.10 -11.83 -13.56
N ALA A 51 10.01 -12.50 -13.19
CA ALA A 51 9.67 -12.73 -11.79
C ALA A 51 9.35 -14.19 -11.50
N VAL A 52 9.76 -14.64 -10.32
CA VAL A 52 9.31 -15.90 -9.69
C VAL A 52 8.41 -15.55 -8.51
N VAL A 53 7.35 -16.33 -8.33
CA VAL A 53 6.52 -16.25 -7.12
C VAL A 53 7.18 -17.08 -6.03
N VAL A 54 7.73 -16.41 -5.02
CA VAL A 54 8.39 -17.05 -3.87
C VAL A 54 7.38 -17.82 -3.04
N VAL A 55 6.22 -17.20 -2.80
CA VAL A 55 5.06 -17.81 -2.13
C VAL A 55 3.79 -17.16 -2.68
N ASP A 56 2.74 -17.94 -2.95
CA ASP A 56 1.48 -17.43 -3.51
C ASP A 56 0.57 -16.75 -2.47
N SER A 57 0.68 -17.16 -1.20
CA SER A 57 -0.06 -16.55 -0.09
C SER A 57 0.57 -16.90 1.25
N LEU A 58 0.55 -15.95 2.18
CA LEU A 58 0.95 -16.17 3.57
C LEU A 58 -0.25 -16.08 4.50
N LYS A 59 -0.35 -17.03 5.44
CA LYS A 59 -1.27 -16.88 6.57
C LYS A 59 -0.87 -15.63 7.35
N GLY A 60 -1.85 -14.78 7.67
CA GLY A 60 -1.61 -13.47 8.27
C GLY A 60 -1.36 -12.35 7.24
N ARG A 61 -1.07 -12.67 5.97
CA ARG A 61 -0.73 -11.74 4.87
C ARG A 61 0.51 -10.90 5.15
N ALA A 62 1.19 -10.41 4.11
CA ALA A 62 2.46 -9.72 4.27
C ALA A 62 2.32 -8.19 4.45
N ARG A 63 3.28 -7.60 5.16
CA ARG A 63 3.59 -6.17 5.19
C ARG A 63 5.00 -5.98 4.66
N HIS A 64 5.89 -5.29 5.37
CA HIS A 64 7.29 -5.17 4.95
C HIS A 64 8.02 -6.50 5.07
N LEU A 65 9.14 -6.62 4.38
CA LEU A 65 9.98 -7.81 4.37
C LEU A 65 11.46 -7.41 4.33
N ALA A 66 12.32 -8.31 4.78
CA ALA A 66 13.77 -8.19 4.68
C ALA A 66 14.34 -9.52 4.19
N VAL A 67 15.45 -9.46 3.45
CA VAL A 67 16.17 -10.65 2.99
C VAL A 67 17.57 -10.62 3.59
N ASN A 68 17.95 -11.72 4.22
CA ASN A 68 19.25 -11.88 4.86
C ASN A 68 20.32 -12.32 3.85
N ASP A 69 21.59 -12.20 4.22
CA ASP A 69 22.73 -12.56 3.35
C ASP A 69 22.73 -14.04 2.94
N ASN A 70 22.13 -14.90 3.75
CA ASN A 70 21.97 -16.33 3.47
C ASN A 70 20.76 -16.66 2.59
N GLY A 71 19.96 -15.67 2.20
CA GLY A 71 18.75 -15.82 1.39
C GLY A 71 17.46 -16.04 2.18
N ASP A 72 17.51 -16.14 3.51
CA ASP A 72 16.29 -16.22 4.33
C ASP A 72 15.48 -14.93 4.20
N ILE A 73 14.16 -15.08 4.12
CA ILE A 73 13.24 -13.96 3.96
C ILE A 73 12.41 -13.84 5.23
N TYR A 74 12.48 -12.67 5.85
CA TYR A 74 11.66 -12.33 7.01
C TYR A 74 10.55 -11.40 6.59
N VAL A 75 9.35 -11.63 7.09
CA VAL A 75 8.15 -10.93 6.65
C VAL A 75 7.36 -10.48 7.87
N LYS A 76 7.02 -9.19 7.91
CA LYS A 76 6.05 -8.69 8.86
C LYS A 76 4.66 -9.16 8.46
N LEU A 77 3.89 -9.76 9.37
CA LEU A 77 2.52 -10.15 9.07
C LEU A 77 1.54 -9.02 9.35
N ARG A 78 0.56 -8.85 8.46
CA ARG A 78 -0.53 -7.89 8.62
C ARG A 78 -1.43 -8.32 9.76
N PHE A 79 -1.88 -9.56 9.81
CA PHE A 79 -2.81 -10.06 10.82
C PHE A 79 -2.08 -11.02 11.76
N PRO A 80 -1.38 -10.52 12.80
CA PRO A 80 -0.73 -11.36 13.80
C PRO A 80 -1.76 -12.16 14.60
N ASP A 81 -1.43 -13.41 14.92
CA ASP A 81 -2.22 -14.28 15.79
C ASP A 81 -1.36 -14.90 16.90
N SER A 82 -1.87 -15.92 17.60
CA SER A 82 -1.10 -16.58 18.68
C SER A 82 0.09 -17.40 18.20
N MET A 83 0.22 -17.65 16.89
CA MET A 83 1.40 -18.27 16.30
C MET A 83 2.52 -17.27 16.06
N GLY A 84 2.22 -15.97 16.13
CA GLY A 84 3.18 -14.90 15.98
C GLY A 84 2.73 -13.82 15.01
N GLY A 85 3.53 -12.76 14.94
CA GLY A 85 3.30 -11.63 14.06
C GLY A 85 4.33 -11.44 12.96
N ASN A 86 5.25 -12.38 12.82
CA ASN A 86 6.28 -12.42 11.80
C ASN A 86 6.27 -13.80 11.10
N ALA A 87 6.79 -13.89 9.89
CA ALA A 87 7.05 -15.14 9.18
C ALA A 87 8.49 -15.18 8.65
N ALA A 88 9.10 -16.36 8.68
CA ALA A 88 10.42 -16.65 8.13
C ALA A 88 10.26 -17.70 7.03
N LEU A 89 10.85 -17.43 5.86
CA LEU A 89 10.77 -18.27 4.68
C LEU A 89 12.18 -18.65 4.24
N ARG A 90 12.33 -19.90 3.77
CA ARG A 90 13.57 -20.41 3.19
C ARG A 90 13.24 -21.24 1.95
N ASP A 91 14.13 -21.14 0.97
CA ASP A 91 14.21 -21.95 -0.23
C ASP A 91 15.39 -22.92 -0.06
N THR A 92 15.12 -24.21 0.12
CA THR A 92 16.17 -25.23 0.37
C THR A 92 16.72 -25.89 -0.89
N ASP A 93 16.07 -25.72 -2.06
CA ASP A 93 16.48 -26.34 -3.32
C ASP A 93 16.99 -25.35 -4.38
N GLY A 94 16.84 -24.05 -4.12
CA GLY A 94 17.37 -22.95 -4.92
C GLY A 94 16.54 -22.62 -6.16
N ASP A 95 15.29 -23.09 -6.26
CA ASP A 95 14.41 -22.81 -7.40
C ASP A 95 13.78 -21.40 -7.37
N GLY A 96 14.00 -20.66 -6.27
CA GLY A 96 13.48 -19.32 -6.01
C GLY A 96 12.13 -19.31 -5.29
N ARG A 97 11.60 -20.47 -4.87
CA ARG A 97 10.34 -20.63 -4.13
C ARG A 97 10.62 -21.11 -2.72
N ALA A 98 9.90 -20.54 -1.76
CA ALA A 98 10.02 -20.96 -0.38
C ALA A 98 9.31 -22.31 -0.17
N ASP A 99 10.04 -23.29 0.34
CA ASP A 99 9.55 -24.62 0.71
C ASP A 99 9.48 -24.80 2.24
N VAL A 100 10.13 -23.91 2.99
CA VAL A 100 10.00 -23.79 4.45
C VAL A 100 9.38 -22.43 4.79
N ILE A 101 8.30 -22.45 5.56
CA ILE A 101 7.59 -21.25 6.03
C ILE A 101 7.21 -21.46 7.50
N GLU A 102 7.71 -20.59 8.38
CA GLU A 102 7.43 -20.65 9.81
C GLU A 102 6.99 -19.29 10.34
N THR A 103 6.00 -19.26 11.23
CA THR A 103 5.55 -18.03 11.91
C THR A 103 6.16 -17.93 13.30
N PHE A 104 6.53 -16.72 13.72
CA PHE A 104 7.24 -16.50 14.99
C PHE A 104 6.91 -15.15 15.64
N ASP A 105 7.38 -15.00 16.89
CA ASP A 105 7.16 -13.88 17.82
C ASP A 105 5.70 -13.53 18.10
N ASP A 106 5.15 -14.16 19.14
CA ASP A 106 3.88 -13.74 19.73
C ASP A 106 4.09 -12.55 20.69
N TYR A 107 3.62 -11.37 20.30
CA TYR A 107 3.58 -10.18 21.12
C TYR A 107 2.15 -9.63 21.28
N GLN A 108 1.90 -8.93 22.38
CA GLN A 108 0.55 -8.50 22.79
C GLN A 108 -0.07 -7.43 21.88
N ASP A 109 0.72 -6.53 21.29
CA ASP A 109 0.22 -5.45 20.45
C ASP A 109 -0.09 -5.95 19.03
N ARG A 110 -1.13 -6.78 18.94
CA ARG A 110 -1.63 -7.37 17.70
C ARG A 110 -2.53 -6.35 16.99
N SER A 111 -2.13 -5.92 15.80
CA SER A 111 -2.89 -4.98 14.97
C SER A 111 -2.52 -5.15 13.50
N SER A 112 -3.45 -4.74 12.62
CA SER A 112 -3.27 -4.76 11.17
C SER A 112 -2.32 -3.72 10.59
N TYR A 113 -1.80 -2.83 11.44
CA TYR A 113 -0.97 -1.68 11.07
C TYR A 113 0.52 -1.83 11.43
N GLY A 114 0.94 -2.96 12.00
CA GLY A 114 2.38 -3.24 12.14
C GLY A 114 3.04 -3.29 10.76
N THR A 115 4.14 -2.57 10.58
CA THR A 115 4.77 -2.38 9.25
C THR A 115 6.15 -2.99 9.16
N GLU A 116 7.04 -2.69 10.09
CA GLU A 116 8.47 -2.84 9.85
C GLU A 116 8.95 -4.30 9.81
N MET A 117 9.87 -4.57 8.87
CA MET A 117 10.76 -5.72 8.88
C MET A 117 12.07 -5.32 8.20
N ARG A 118 13.19 -5.34 8.92
CA ARG A 118 14.48 -4.85 8.41
C ARG A 118 15.65 -5.53 9.09
N ILE A 119 16.74 -5.72 8.35
CA ILE A 119 17.99 -6.24 8.91
C ILE A 119 18.99 -5.08 8.96
N HIS A 120 19.61 -4.88 10.12
CA HIS A 120 20.66 -3.88 10.31
C HIS A 120 21.63 -4.34 11.40
N ASP A 121 22.94 -4.23 11.17
CA ASP A 121 24.00 -4.61 12.11
C ASP A 121 23.85 -6.01 12.75
N GLY A 122 23.38 -6.99 11.97
CA GLY A 122 23.19 -8.37 12.42
C GLY A 122 21.95 -8.59 13.31
N TYR A 123 21.06 -7.60 13.39
CA TYR A 123 19.78 -7.69 14.06
C TYR A 123 18.63 -7.64 13.06
N LEU A 124 17.58 -8.41 13.34
CA LEU A 124 16.28 -8.30 12.72
C LEU A 124 15.43 -7.33 13.54
N TYR A 125 14.98 -6.25 12.92
CA TYR A 125 14.08 -5.25 13.50
C TYR A 125 12.68 -5.42 12.94
N PHE A 126 11.68 -5.30 13.80
CA PHE A 126 10.28 -5.32 13.40
C PHE A 126 9.42 -4.51 14.36
N SER A 127 8.25 -4.08 13.90
CA SER A 127 7.39 -3.20 14.68
C SER A 127 5.98 -3.77 14.85
N SER A 128 5.36 -3.53 16.00
CA SER A 128 3.91 -3.48 16.08
C SER A 128 3.44 -2.04 15.77
N VAL A 129 2.25 -1.67 16.23
CA VAL A 129 1.72 -0.30 16.11
C VAL A 129 2.37 0.65 17.12
N THR A 130 2.54 0.17 18.35
CA THR A 130 3.05 0.95 19.47
C THR A 130 4.46 0.57 19.89
N ARG A 131 5.07 -0.46 19.29
CA ARG A 131 6.36 -0.96 19.75
C ARG A 131 7.30 -1.29 18.60
N ILE A 132 8.58 -1.11 18.86
CA ILE A 132 9.67 -1.55 18.00
C ILE A 132 10.49 -2.57 18.78
N TYR A 133 10.79 -3.68 18.11
CA TYR A 133 11.54 -4.81 18.64
C TYR A 133 12.79 -5.04 17.80
N ARG A 134 13.76 -5.76 18.39
CA ARG A 134 14.83 -6.37 17.63
C ARG A 134 15.24 -7.72 18.20
N GLN A 135 15.82 -8.57 17.35
CA GLN A 135 16.43 -9.84 17.71
C GLN A 135 17.76 -10.00 16.98
N LYS A 136 18.76 -10.55 17.65
CA LYS A 136 20.03 -10.87 17.02
C LYS A 136 19.86 -12.08 16.11
N LEU A 137 20.32 -11.98 14.86
CA LEU A 137 20.32 -13.12 13.95
C LEU A 137 21.35 -14.16 14.43
N THR A 138 20.90 -15.41 14.63
CA THR A 138 21.72 -16.51 15.19
C THR A 138 22.18 -17.53 14.14
N GLY A 139 21.75 -17.39 12.88
CA GLY A 139 22.03 -18.32 11.78
C GLY A 139 20.97 -19.41 11.59
N ASP A 140 20.13 -19.65 12.60
CA ASP A 140 18.89 -20.41 12.45
C ASP A 140 17.85 -19.60 11.65
N LEU A 141 16.88 -20.28 11.04
CA LEU A 141 15.83 -19.60 10.27
C LEU A 141 15.04 -18.63 11.16
N ILE A 142 14.57 -19.10 12.31
CA ILE A 142 13.98 -18.25 13.34
C ILE A 142 15.09 -17.83 14.32
N PRO A 143 15.27 -16.53 14.59
CA PRO A 143 16.22 -16.07 15.59
C PRO A 143 15.91 -16.67 16.97
N THR A 144 16.92 -17.27 17.61
CA THR A 144 16.78 -17.87 18.95
C THR A 144 17.24 -16.93 20.07
N SER A 145 17.68 -15.72 19.72
CA SER A 145 18.04 -14.70 20.69
C SER A 145 16.81 -14.15 21.43
N GLU A 146 17.06 -13.47 22.54
CA GLU A 146 16.03 -12.68 23.21
C GLU A 146 15.43 -11.64 22.26
N MET A 147 14.10 -11.47 22.33
CA MET A 147 13.38 -10.40 21.66
C MET A 147 13.45 -9.15 22.53
N GLU A 148 14.30 -8.21 22.14
CA GLU A 148 14.53 -6.97 22.85
C GLU A 148 13.49 -5.91 22.46
N LEU A 149 12.96 -5.17 23.44
CA LEU A 149 12.07 -4.04 23.21
C LEU A 149 12.89 -2.75 23.10
N LEU A 150 12.80 -2.08 21.96
CA LEU A 150 13.58 -0.88 21.68
C LEU A 150 12.82 0.40 22.02
N LEU A 151 11.55 0.48 21.61
CA LEU A 151 10.71 1.68 21.76
C LEU A 151 9.27 1.30 22.12
N THR A 152 8.64 2.11 22.97
CA THR A 152 7.19 2.09 23.23
C THR A 152 6.56 3.47 23.00
N ASP A 153 5.61 3.57 22.07
CA ASP A 153 4.66 4.66 21.96
C ASP A 153 3.53 4.44 22.99
N ARG A 154 3.55 5.21 24.08
CA ARG A 154 2.58 5.09 25.18
C ARG A 154 1.18 5.56 24.79
N GLN A 155 1.09 6.31 23.71
CA GLN A 155 -0.15 6.80 23.16
C GLN A 155 -0.46 5.95 21.94
N ARG A 156 -1.62 5.30 21.92
CA ARG A 156 -2.06 4.52 20.76
C ARG A 156 -3.01 5.38 19.91
N PRO A 157 -2.50 6.18 18.95
CA PRO A 157 -3.37 6.88 18.02
C PRO A 157 -4.16 5.85 17.21
N ARG A 158 -5.39 6.19 16.81
CA ARG A 158 -6.28 5.27 16.10
C ARG A 158 -6.05 5.24 14.59
N GLN A 159 -5.11 6.06 14.10
CA GLN A 159 -4.83 6.28 12.69
C GLN A 159 -3.35 6.67 12.52
N HIS A 160 -2.78 6.36 11.35
CA HIS A 160 -1.41 6.72 10.96
C HIS A 160 -0.35 6.29 11.97
N ASP A 161 -0.55 5.11 12.55
CA ASP A 161 0.15 4.59 13.72
C ASP A 161 1.24 3.56 13.35
N THR A 162 1.65 3.55 12.08
CA THR A 162 2.78 2.76 11.56
C THR A 162 4.09 3.15 12.24
N LYS A 163 5.09 2.26 12.15
CA LYS A 163 6.42 2.44 12.76
C LYS A 163 7.54 2.00 11.81
N PRO A 164 7.65 2.57 10.59
CA PRO A 164 8.83 2.34 9.77
C PRO A 164 10.10 2.80 10.48
N ILE A 165 11.23 2.19 10.14
CA ILE A 165 12.53 2.49 10.74
C ILE A 165 13.55 2.80 9.66
N ALA A 166 14.42 3.76 9.92
CA ALA A 166 15.65 3.98 9.15
C ALA A 166 16.83 4.15 10.11
N PHE A 167 18.04 3.86 9.66
CA PHE A 167 19.26 3.92 10.49
C PHE A 167 20.29 4.83 9.85
N ASP A 168 20.94 5.67 10.64
CA ASP A 168 22.13 6.41 10.18
C ASP A 168 23.42 5.65 10.52
N HIS A 169 24.56 6.22 10.11
CA HIS A 169 25.88 5.67 10.43
C HIS A 169 26.44 6.17 11.79
N GLU A 170 25.64 6.89 12.57
CA GLU A 170 26.04 7.47 13.86
C GLU A 170 25.46 6.71 15.06
N GLY A 171 24.79 5.58 14.81
CA GLY A 171 24.19 4.74 15.84
C GLY A 171 22.80 5.20 16.26
N HIS A 172 22.08 5.91 15.39
CA HIS A 172 20.70 6.27 15.62
C HIS A 172 19.74 5.51 14.72
N PHE A 173 18.52 5.32 15.23
CA PHE A 173 17.39 4.98 14.39
C PHE A 173 16.35 6.09 14.41
N TYR A 174 15.59 6.15 13.33
CA TYR A 174 14.53 7.12 13.10
C TYR A 174 13.20 6.37 13.03
N THR A 175 12.14 6.93 13.59
CA THR A 175 10.79 6.40 13.39
C THR A 175 9.74 7.50 13.53
N VAL A 176 8.51 7.16 13.19
CA VAL A 176 7.41 8.12 13.04
C VAL A 176 6.48 8.11 14.24
N PHE A 177 5.95 9.27 14.57
CA PHE A 177 4.76 9.41 15.40
C PHE A 177 3.70 10.12 14.55
N GLY A 178 2.93 9.35 13.77
CA GLY A 178 1.97 9.90 12.80
C GLY A 178 0.77 10.59 13.44
N ALA A 179 0.06 11.39 12.64
CA ALA A 179 -1.02 12.25 13.12
C ALA A 179 -2.33 11.48 13.36
N PRO A 180 -3.00 11.62 14.52
CA PRO A 180 -4.32 11.04 14.76
C PRO A 180 -5.46 11.89 14.13
N SER A 181 -5.20 12.53 13.00
CA SER A 181 -6.13 13.41 12.26
C SER A 181 -5.72 13.51 10.79
N ASP A 182 -6.66 13.86 9.92
CA ASP A 182 -6.42 14.13 8.52
C ASP A 182 -5.70 15.46 8.27
N ALA A 183 -6.20 16.54 8.89
CA ALA A 183 -5.71 17.91 8.68
C ALA A 183 -5.73 18.77 9.96
N CYS A 184 -5.64 18.16 11.15
CA CYS A 184 -5.66 18.82 12.46
C CYS A 184 -6.88 19.74 12.65
N GLN A 185 -8.05 19.19 12.37
CA GLN A 185 -9.35 19.88 12.39
C GLN A 185 -10.00 19.84 13.78
N GLU A 186 -10.89 20.79 14.06
CA GLU A 186 -11.79 20.72 15.23
C GLU A 186 -12.65 19.44 15.19
N ASN A 187 -13.23 19.14 14.02
CA ASN A 187 -13.99 17.94 13.72
C ASN A 187 -13.35 17.23 12.52
N ASP A 188 -12.55 16.21 12.81
CA ASP A 188 -11.79 15.46 11.81
C ASP A 188 -12.67 14.91 10.68
N ARG A 189 -12.31 15.22 9.42
CA ARG A 189 -13.00 14.80 8.19
C ARG A 189 -14.47 15.21 8.08
N SER A 190 -14.94 16.13 8.93
CA SER A 190 -16.25 16.75 8.77
C SER A 190 -16.22 17.85 7.70
N PRO A 191 -17.27 17.97 6.87
CA PRO A 191 -17.39 19.06 5.91
C PRO A 191 -17.21 20.44 6.55
N LEU A 192 -16.38 21.27 5.92
CA LEU A 192 -16.11 22.67 6.30
C LEU A 192 -15.58 22.85 7.73
N SER A 193 -15.06 21.80 8.38
CA SER A 193 -14.49 21.93 9.72
C SER A 193 -13.20 22.76 9.67
N PRO A 194 -13.09 23.84 10.46
CA PRO A 194 -11.86 24.62 10.54
C PRO A 194 -10.72 23.81 11.18
N GLY A 195 -9.49 24.25 10.89
CA GLY A 195 -8.26 23.74 11.50
C GLY A 195 -7.95 24.39 12.84
N LEU A 196 -7.32 23.63 13.73
CA LEU A 196 -6.78 24.15 14.98
C LEU A 196 -5.48 24.92 14.70
N PHE A 197 -5.42 26.20 15.10
CA PHE A 197 -4.23 27.05 14.93
C PHE A 197 -3.80 27.70 16.27
N PRO A 198 -2.55 27.49 16.73
CA PRO A 198 -1.60 26.50 16.22
C PRO A 198 -2.13 25.07 16.41
N CYS A 199 -1.74 24.15 15.53
CA CYS A 199 -2.10 22.75 15.62
C CYS A 199 -1.37 22.10 16.82
N PRO A 200 -2.11 21.65 17.86
CA PRO A 200 -1.48 21.06 19.05
C PRO A 200 -0.81 19.71 18.77
N LEU A 201 -1.21 19.02 17.69
CA LEU A 201 -0.65 17.72 17.33
C LEU A 201 0.83 17.81 16.97
N LEU A 202 1.30 18.93 16.39
CA LEU A 202 2.69 19.08 15.96
C LEU A 202 3.71 18.97 17.11
N GLU A 203 3.27 19.11 18.36
CA GLU A 203 4.15 18.93 19.54
C GLU A 203 4.66 17.49 19.65
N THR A 204 3.81 16.50 19.39
CA THR A 204 4.09 15.07 19.66
C THR A 204 3.69 14.15 18.51
N ARG A 205 3.15 14.67 17.42
CA ARG A 205 2.61 13.90 16.29
C ARG A 205 2.90 14.61 14.97
N GLY A 206 2.69 13.89 13.87
CA GLY A 206 2.89 14.39 12.53
C GLY A 206 4.36 14.64 12.20
N GLY A 207 5.26 13.76 12.64
CA GLY A 207 6.70 13.94 12.47
C GLY A 207 7.54 12.68 12.68
N ILE A 208 8.85 12.87 12.61
CA ILE A 208 9.88 11.84 12.76
C ILE A 208 10.77 12.18 13.95
N TRP A 209 11.11 11.16 14.75
CA TRP A 209 11.99 11.27 15.90
C TRP A 209 13.21 10.38 15.70
N ARG A 210 14.34 10.85 16.23
CA ARG A 210 15.64 10.18 16.28
C ARG A 210 15.91 9.64 17.68
N PHE A 211 16.43 8.41 17.76
CA PHE A 211 16.69 7.67 18.99
C PHE A 211 18.05 6.99 18.94
N ASP A 212 18.64 6.69 20.10
CA ASP A 212 19.86 5.86 20.20
C ASP A 212 19.51 4.39 19.92
N MET A 213 20.12 3.76 18.93
CA MET A 213 19.81 2.36 18.58
C MET A 213 20.32 1.33 19.60
N ASN A 214 21.22 1.73 20.50
CA ASN A 214 21.80 0.83 21.51
C ASN A 214 21.09 0.91 22.86
N LYS A 215 20.15 1.86 23.03
CA LYS A 215 19.35 2.00 24.25
C LYS A 215 18.02 1.25 24.09
N LEU A 216 17.75 0.29 24.99
CA LEU A 216 16.47 -0.41 25.07
C LEU A 216 15.42 0.39 25.84
N ASP A 217 14.16 -0.03 25.74
CA ASP A 217 13.02 0.49 26.52
C ASP A 217 12.82 2.01 26.45
N GLN A 218 13.02 2.59 25.27
CA GLN A 218 12.83 4.02 25.04
C GLN A 218 11.35 4.40 24.92
N PHE A 219 11.04 5.65 25.19
CA PHE A 219 9.75 6.30 24.94
C PHE A 219 9.94 7.54 24.07
N GLN A 220 8.86 8.14 23.56
CA GLN A 220 8.96 9.31 22.68
C GLN A 220 9.80 10.45 23.29
N GLU A 221 9.65 10.68 24.59
CA GLU A 221 10.38 11.70 25.34
C GLU A 221 11.90 11.46 25.45
N ASP A 222 12.36 10.23 25.21
CA ASP A 222 13.79 9.89 25.12
C ASP A 222 14.39 10.27 23.76
N GLY A 223 13.55 10.48 22.74
CA GLY A 223 13.97 10.81 21.38
C GLY A 223 13.98 12.31 21.11
N GLU A 224 14.71 12.68 20.07
CA GLU A 224 14.73 14.04 19.55
C GLU A 224 13.83 14.16 18.32
N LYS A 225 12.92 15.15 18.29
CA LYS A 225 12.15 15.44 17.10
C LYS A 225 13.10 15.89 15.98
N PHE A 226 13.14 15.13 14.90
CA PHE A 226 14.03 15.35 13.78
C PHE A 226 13.35 16.13 12.65
N ALA A 227 12.09 15.81 12.35
CA ALA A 227 11.29 16.48 11.33
C ALA A 227 9.82 16.57 11.73
N THR A 228 9.11 17.55 11.19
CA THR A 228 7.67 17.78 11.40
C THR A 228 6.93 17.98 10.09
N GLY A 229 5.63 18.17 10.17
CA GLY A 229 4.76 18.43 9.03
C GLY A 229 4.49 17.22 8.13
N LEU A 230 4.48 16.03 8.72
CA LEU A 230 4.29 14.74 8.02
C LEU A 230 3.07 14.02 8.59
N ARG A 231 1.92 14.05 7.88
CA ARG A 231 0.66 13.42 8.31
C ARG A 231 0.82 11.93 8.65
N SER A 232 1.28 11.16 7.67
CA SER A 232 1.49 9.71 7.77
C SER A 232 2.67 9.31 6.90
N VAL A 233 3.57 8.52 7.46
CA VAL A 233 4.75 7.98 6.77
C VAL A 233 4.76 6.48 7.01
N VAL A 234 4.74 5.72 5.92
CA VAL A 234 4.74 4.26 5.94
C VAL A 234 6.03 3.69 5.36
N GLY A 235 6.65 4.41 4.41
CA GLY A 235 7.97 4.11 3.87
C GLY A 235 8.98 5.20 4.23
N MET A 236 10.13 4.79 4.75
CA MET A 236 11.23 5.67 5.10
C MET A 236 12.54 4.89 4.96
N GLU A 237 13.57 5.52 4.43
CA GLU A 237 14.85 4.87 4.19
C GLU A 237 16.01 5.86 4.34
N TRP A 238 17.14 5.38 4.83
CA TRP A 238 18.39 6.13 4.83
C TRP A 238 19.11 5.89 3.51
N ASN A 239 19.54 6.96 2.85
CA ASN A 239 20.37 6.86 1.65
C ASN A 239 21.85 6.98 2.05
N ASP A 240 22.57 5.87 1.96
CA ASP A 240 24.00 5.80 2.31
C ASP A 240 24.90 6.64 1.38
N GLU A 241 24.51 6.83 0.10
CA GLU A 241 25.33 7.59 -0.86
C GLU A 241 25.50 9.06 -0.42
N VAL A 242 24.44 9.64 0.15
CA VAL A 242 24.43 11.05 0.58
C VAL A 242 24.23 11.24 2.07
N ASN A 243 24.24 10.16 2.84
CA ASN A 243 24.04 10.13 4.28
C ASN A 243 22.84 10.99 4.72
N GLY A 244 21.64 10.64 4.24
CA GLY A 244 20.44 11.43 4.51
C GLY A 244 19.16 10.61 4.58
N LEU A 245 18.20 11.11 5.35
CA LEU A 245 16.89 10.48 5.55
C LEU A 245 15.93 10.85 4.44
N TYR A 246 15.22 9.85 3.92
CA TYR A 246 14.16 10.04 2.93
C TYR A 246 12.87 9.38 3.41
N ALA A 247 11.74 10.02 3.11
CA ALA A 247 10.43 9.50 3.41
C ALA A 247 9.49 9.65 2.22
N VAL A 248 8.51 8.76 2.15
CA VAL A 248 7.32 8.91 1.33
C VAL A 248 6.15 9.19 2.27
N ALA A 249 5.60 10.39 2.18
CA ALA A 249 4.54 10.84 3.07
C ALA A 249 3.20 10.85 2.34
N HIS A 250 2.17 10.32 3.01
CA HIS A 250 0.81 10.34 2.50
C HIS A 250 0.21 11.74 2.68
N GLY A 251 -0.37 12.29 1.61
CA GLY A 251 -1.13 13.53 1.63
C GLY A 251 -2.40 13.41 2.49
N ARG A 252 -3.10 14.54 2.71
CA ARG A 252 -4.44 14.52 3.35
C ARG A 252 -5.48 13.90 2.42
N ASP A 253 -6.56 13.38 2.98
CA ASP A 253 -7.65 12.78 2.20
C ASP A 253 -8.75 13.83 1.91
N TYR A 254 -9.78 13.51 1.11
CA TYR A 254 -11.08 14.22 1.13
C TYR A 254 -11.13 15.73 0.79
N LEU A 255 -10.20 16.29 0.00
CA LEU A 255 -10.23 17.73 -0.34
C LEU A 255 -11.61 18.18 -0.86
N HIS A 256 -12.16 17.49 -1.86
CA HIS A 256 -13.50 17.79 -2.39
C HIS A 256 -14.61 17.48 -1.38
N ASN A 257 -14.57 16.32 -0.72
CA ASN A 257 -15.67 15.90 0.16
C ASN A 257 -15.84 16.83 1.37
N THR A 258 -14.73 17.38 1.90
CA THR A 258 -14.81 18.33 3.03
C THR A 258 -14.88 19.79 2.57
N TRP A 259 -14.40 20.12 1.36
CA TRP A 259 -14.39 21.49 0.81
C TRP A 259 -14.92 21.55 -0.63
N PRO A 260 -16.19 21.14 -0.87
CA PRO A 260 -16.73 21.01 -2.23
C PRO A 260 -16.89 22.34 -2.97
N ASN A 261 -16.84 23.46 -2.26
CA ASN A 261 -16.89 24.81 -2.83
C ASN A 261 -15.52 25.31 -3.34
N ALA A 262 -14.42 24.67 -2.92
CA ALA A 262 -13.06 25.10 -3.24
C ALA A 262 -12.34 24.13 -4.20
N PHE A 263 -12.75 22.86 -4.23
CA PHE A 263 -12.13 21.83 -5.06
C PHE A 263 -13.17 21.11 -5.90
N THR A 264 -12.83 20.81 -7.14
CA THR A 264 -13.63 19.91 -7.98
C THR A 264 -13.50 18.46 -7.52
N VAL A 265 -14.43 17.62 -7.97
CA VAL A 265 -14.36 16.16 -7.73
C VAL A 265 -13.05 15.58 -8.27
N TRP A 266 -12.59 16.07 -9.43
CA TRP A 266 -11.34 15.63 -10.04
C TRP A 266 -10.12 16.05 -9.22
N GLU A 267 -10.08 17.31 -8.76
CA GLU A 267 -9.02 17.76 -7.86
C GLU A 267 -8.98 16.92 -6.59
N GLY A 268 -10.12 16.58 -6.00
CA GLY A 268 -10.18 15.67 -4.85
C GLY A 268 -9.60 14.27 -5.12
N ALA A 269 -9.66 13.78 -6.36
CA ALA A 269 -9.15 12.47 -6.77
C ALA A 269 -7.66 12.46 -7.14
N VAL A 270 -7.04 13.62 -7.41
CA VAL A 270 -5.63 13.71 -7.83
C VAL A 270 -4.75 14.58 -6.92
N LEU A 271 -5.36 15.29 -5.98
CA LEU A 271 -4.72 16.13 -4.97
C LEU A 271 -5.21 15.75 -3.56
N PRO A 272 -4.42 16.06 -2.53
CA PRO A 272 -3.04 16.56 -2.59
C PRO A 272 -2.06 15.46 -3.01
N SER A 273 -0.84 15.85 -3.33
CA SER A 273 0.20 14.90 -3.75
C SER A 273 0.64 13.98 -2.61
N GLU A 274 0.99 12.75 -2.97
CA GLU A 274 1.94 11.97 -2.16
C GLU A 274 3.35 12.52 -2.43
N VAL A 275 4.21 12.60 -1.41
CA VAL A 275 5.52 13.26 -1.58
C VAL A 275 6.69 12.34 -1.23
N PHE A 276 7.68 12.27 -2.11
CA PHE A 276 9.02 11.73 -1.81
C PHE A 276 9.93 12.90 -1.44
N ILE A 277 10.42 12.91 -0.20
CA ILE A 277 11.09 14.06 0.39
C ILE A 277 12.34 13.62 1.15
N ARG A 278 13.42 14.40 1.01
CA ARG A 278 14.60 14.31 1.88
C ARG A 278 14.37 15.19 3.10
N LEU A 279 14.71 14.67 4.27
CA LEU A 279 14.54 15.34 5.54
C LEU A 279 15.91 15.51 6.19
N ASP A 280 16.25 16.75 6.49
CA ASP A 280 17.34 17.08 7.40
C ASP A 280 16.76 17.47 8.77
N LYS A 281 17.61 17.67 9.78
CA LYS A 281 17.17 18.10 11.10
C LYS A 281 16.37 19.41 11.02
N ASP A 282 15.26 19.47 11.76
CA ASP A 282 14.30 20.58 11.83
C ASP A 282 13.51 20.82 10.53
N SER A 283 13.50 19.86 9.60
CA SER A 283 12.67 19.94 8.39
C SER A 283 11.19 20.02 8.72
N ASP A 284 10.48 20.92 8.05
CA ASP A 284 9.01 21.00 8.04
C ASP A 284 8.48 20.62 6.64
N ALA A 285 7.71 19.55 6.54
CA ALA A 285 7.12 19.09 5.27
C ALA A 285 5.73 19.71 4.96
N GLY A 286 5.21 20.57 5.84
CA GLY A 286 4.09 21.48 5.58
C GLY A 286 2.75 21.10 6.20
N TRP A 287 2.48 19.83 6.50
CA TRP A 287 1.23 19.45 7.16
C TRP A 287 1.16 20.05 8.59
N PRO A 288 -0.03 20.41 9.12
CA PRO A 288 -1.33 20.40 8.48
C PRO A 288 -1.62 21.65 7.68
N TYR A 289 -0.78 22.68 7.74
CA TYR A 289 -1.12 24.00 7.20
C TYR A 289 -1.04 24.04 5.68
N HIS A 290 -0.16 23.27 5.06
CA HIS A 290 0.06 23.26 3.62
C HIS A 290 -0.05 21.85 3.04
N TYR A 291 -0.45 21.78 1.77
CA TYR A 291 -0.39 20.57 0.96
C TYR A 291 0.41 20.83 -0.31
N TYR A 292 1.03 19.80 -0.88
CA TYR A 292 1.79 19.91 -2.11
C TYR A 292 0.91 19.58 -3.33
N ASP A 293 0.99 20.40 -4.36
CA ASP A 293 0.39 20.20 -5.67
C ASP A 293 1.52 19.96 -6.67
N GLN A 294 1.67 18.71 -7.11
CA GLN A 294 2.59 18.21 -8.12
C GLN A 294 2.31 18.75 -9.54
N ILE A 295 1.06 19.08 -9.88
CA ILE A 295 0.68 19.63 -11.19
C ILE A 295 1.22 21.06 -11.28
N LYS A 296 1.10 21.83 -10.21
CA LYS A 296 1.60 23.21 -10.10
C LYS A 296 3.01 23.29 -9.51
N ASN A 297 3.56 22.15 -9.07
CA ASN A 297 4.88 21.98 -8.48
C ASN A 297 5.19 22.95 -7.32
N LYS A 298 4.24 23.10 -6.39
CA LYS A 298 4.39 23.97 -5.20
C LYS A 298 3.40 23.65 -4.09
N TYR A 299 3.66 24.21 -2.91
CA TYR A 299 2.77 24.16 -1.76
C TYR A 299 1.60 25.15 -1.89
N PHE A 300 0.46 24.79 -1.32
CA PHE A 300 -0.72 25.62 -1.13
C PHE A 300 -1.21 25.54 0.31
N LEU A 301 -1.88 26.59 0.77
CA LEU A 301 -2.50 26.62 2.09
C LEU A 301 -3.70 25.67 2.11
N ASN A 302 -3.80 24.83 3.14
CA ASN A 302 -4.95 23.96 3.33
C ASN A 302 -6.21 24.78 3.62
N PRO A 303 -7.39 24.32 3.18
CA PRO A 303 -8.65 25.07 3.32
C PRO A 303 -9.06 25.28 4.78
N GLU A 304 -8.71 24.33 5.65
CA GLU A 304 -8.86 24.41 7.12
C GLU A 304 -8.29 25.71 7.71
N TYR A 305 -7.30 26.30 7.04
CA TYR A 305 -6.54 27.46 7.46
C TYR A 305 -6.76 28.68 6.55
N GLY A 306 -7.84 28.68 5.75
CA GLY A 306 -8.22 29.79 4.87
C GLY A 306 -7.71 29.69 3.43
N GLY A 307 -7.16 28.53 3.05
CA GLY A 307 -6.85 28.20 1.66
C GLY A 307 -8.09 28.05 0.78
N ASP A 308 -7.93 28.24 -0.52
CA ASP A 308 -9.00 28.24 -1.53
C ASP A 308 -8.58 27.56 -2.85
N GLY A 309 -7.54 26.71 -2.80
CA GLY A 309 -6.96 26.09 -4.00
C GLY A 309 -6.00 27.01 -4.79
N VAL A 310 -5.87 28.28 -4.39
CA VAL A 310 -5.02 29.28 -5.06
C VAL A 310 -4.03 29.94 -4.10
N LYS A 311 -4.44 30.22 -2.86
CA LYS A 311 -3.58 30.83 -1.84
C LYS A 311 -2.46 29.88 -1.40
N GLN A 312 -1.24 30.42 -1.41
CA GLN A 312 -0.06 29.66 -1.03
C GLN A 312 0.27 29.72 0.47
N GLY A 313 -0.02 30.82 1.16
CA GLY A 313 0.47 31.05 2.52
C GLY A 313 1.97 31.38 2.58
N ASP A 314 2.57 31.33 3.76
CA ASP A 314 4.03 31.41 3.92
C ASP A 314 4.65 30.00 3.84
N THR A 315 5.42 29.77 2.79
CA THR A 315 6.09 28.49 2.53
C THR A 315 7.62 28.60 2.59
N SER A 316 8.16 29.71 3.13
CA SER A 316 9.60 30.00 3.09
C SER A 316 10.43 29.06 3.98
N HIS A 317 9.81 28.50 5.02
CA HIS A 317 10.39 27.53 5.96
C HIS A 317 10.18 26.07 5.54
N LEU A 318 9.37 25.82 4.52
CA LEU A 318 8.99 24.46 4.14
C LEU A 318 10.07 23.76 3.32
N THR A 319 10.29 22.49 3.66
CA THR A 319 11.14 21.56 2.93
C THR A 319 10.43 21.16 1.64
N ARG A 320 11.13 21.27 0.50
CA ARG A 320 10.53 20.91 -0.79
C ARG A 320 10.63 19.40 -1.05
N PRO A 321 9.55 18.76 -1.53
CA PRO A 321 9.62 17.41 -2.05
C PRO A 321 10.60 17.30 -3.22
N ILE A 322 11.24 16.14 -3.34
CA ILE A 322 12.04 15.78 -4.51
C ILE A 322 11.13 15.41 -5.67
N VAL A 323 10.07 14.65 -5.36
CA VAL A 323 9.00 14.28 -6.31
C VAL A 323 7.65 14.40 -5.60
N GLY A 324 6.68 15.01 -6.28
CA GLY A 324 5.26 14.85 -5.95
C GLY A 324 4.61 13.84 -6.90
N PHE A 325 3.93 12.85 -6.36
CA PHE A 325 3.11 11.90 -7.11
C PHE A 325 1.64 12.35 -7.08
N PRO A 326 0.80 11.91 -8.04
CA PRO A 326 -0.64 12.09 -7.92
C PRO A 326 -1.16 11.57 -6.57
N GLY A 327 -2.20 12.23 -6.07
CA GLY A 327 -2.79 11.91 -4.78
C GLY A 327 -3.27 10.47 -4.69
N HIS A 328 -3.29 9.99 -3.45
CA HIS A 328 -3.85 8.69 -3.05
C HIS A 328 -3.11 7.46 -3.59
N PHE A 329 -1.93 7.58 -4.21
CA PHE A 329 -1.15 6.40 -4.62
C PHE A 329 -0.69 5.54 -3.43
N ALA A 330 -0.70 6.09 -2.21
CA ALA A 330 -0.36 5.40 -0.96
C ALA A 330 1.02 4.71 -1.00
N PRO A 331 2.13 5.47 -1.14
CA PRO A 331 3.47 4.90 -1.12
C PRO A 331 3.82 4.33 0.25
N ASN A 332 4.14 3.05 0.33
CA ASN A 332 4.30 2.33 1.59
C ASN A 332 5.70 1.84 1.88
N ASP A 333 6.61 1.86 0.91
CA ASP A 333 8.01 1.50 1.13
C ASP A 333 8.95 2.17 0.13
N ILE A 334 10.21 2.28 0.52
CA ILE A 334 11.30 2.86 -0.30
C ILE A 334 12.47 1.89 -0.26
N LEU A 335 13.08 1.64 -1.42
CA LEU A 335 14.34 0.90 -1.51
C LEU A 335 15.29 1.64 -2.45
N PHE A 336 16.43 2.09 -1.93
CA PHE A 336 17.53 2.56 -2.77
C PHE A 336 18.29 1.34 -3.31
N TYR A 337 18.32 1.18 -4.63
CA TYR A 337 18.86 -0.03 -5.23
C TYR A 337 20.39 0.01 -5.33
N THR A 338 21.08 -0.67 -4.42
CA THR A 338 22.54 -0.76 -4.38
C THR A 338 23.09 -2.04 -5.03
N GLY A 339 22.21 -2.95 -5.43
CA GLY A 339 22.57 -4.20 -6.11
C GLY A 339 23.20 -3.97 -7.49
N ASP A 340 23.81 -5.03 -8.02
CA ASP A 340 24.43 -5.00 -9.35
C ASP A 340 23.75 -5.90 -10.38
N GLN A 341 22.76 -6.70 -9.99
CA GLN A 341 22.03 -7.59 -10.89
C GLN A 341 21.25 -6.82 -11.96
N PHE A 342 20.62 -5.71 -11.58
CA PHE A 342 19.85 -4.89 -12.52
C PHE A 342 20.79 -3.99 -13.36
N PRO A 343 20.30 -3.51 -14.52
CA PRO A 343 21.02 -2.53 -15.33
C PRO A 343 21.45 -1.29 -14.53
N ALA A 344 22.55 -0.66 -14.93
CA ALA A 344 23.10 0.53 -14.27
C ALA A 344 22.10 1.70 -14.15
N HIS A 345 21.09 1.75 -15.04
CA HIS A 345 19.94 2.65 -14.98
C HIS A 345 19.26 2.68 -13.60
N TYR A 346 19.17 1.53 -12.91
CA TYR A 346 18.49 1.42 -11.62
C TYR A 346 19.39 1.69 -10.41
N ARG A 347 20.71 1.65 -10.59
CA ARG A 347 21.67 1.74 -9.48
C ARG A 347 21.56 3.10 -8.78
N ASN A 348 21.47 3.05 -7.46
CA ASN A 348 21.29 4.15 -6.53
C ASN A 348 19.98 4.95 -6.70
N GLY A 349 19.10 4.55 -7.62
CA GLY A 349 17.74 5.09 -7.70
C GLY A 349 16.83 4.49 -6.63
N ALA A 350 15.65 5.10 -6.46
CA ALA A 350 14.68 4.69 -5.44
C ALA A 350 13.52 3.91 -6.09
N PHE A 351 13.33 2.66 -5.70
CA PHE A 351 12.07 1.95 -5.89
C PHE A 351 11.07 2.35 -4.82
N ILE A 352 9.81 2.52 -5.20
CA ILE A 352 8.73 2.91 -4.29
C ILE A 352 7.53 1.99 -4.52
N ALA A 353 7.02 1.39 -3.45
CA ALA A 353 5.81 0.55 -3.51
C ALA A 353 4.55 1.39 -3.33
N PHE A 354 3.76 1.56 -4.39
CA PHE A 354 2.47 2.25 -4.33
C PHE A 354 1.34 1.25 -4.07
N HIS A 355 0.79 1.33 -2.86
CA HIS A 355 -0.20 0.37 -2.35
C HIS A 355 -1.59 0.53 -2.94
N GLY A 356 -1.89 1.70 -3.51
CA GLY A 356 -3.15 1.98 -4.16
C GLY A 356 -4.15 2.75 -3.28
N SER A 357 -4.97 3.56 -3.93
CA SER A 357 -5.91 4.49 -3.31
C SER A 357 -7.10 3.78 -2.67
N THR A 358 -7.78 4.52 -1.81
CA THR A 358 -9.10 4.13 -1.30
C THR A 358 -10.16 5.22 -1.51
N SER A 359 -9.76 6.36 -2.07
CA SER A 359 -10.48 7.64 -2.00
C SER A 359 -10.59 8.37 -3.35
N SER A 360 -10.29 7.71 -4.48
CA SER A 360 -10.32 8.36 -5.80
C SER A 360 -11.71 8.37 -6.47
N SER A 361 -12.74 7.85 -5.80
CA SER A 361 -14.12 7.83 -6.32
C SER A 361 -14.58 9.25 -6.68
N PRO A 362 -15.23 9.46 -7.85
CA PRO A 362 -15.76 8.49 -8.80
C PRO A 362 -14.79 8.10 -9.95
N TYR A 363 -13.51 8.45 -9.88
CA TYR A 363 -12.49 8.01 -10.83
C TYR A 363 -11.95 6.62 -10.41
N PRO A 364 -11.24 5.90 -11.30
CA PRO A 364 -10.58 4.66 -10.95
C PRO A 364 -9.68 4.83 -9.74
N GLN A 365 -9.62 3.80 -8.90
CA GLN A 365 -8.58 3.75 -7.88
C GLN A 365 -7.22 3.68 -8.57
N SER A 366 -6.26 4.42 -8.03
CA SER A 366 -4.93 4.63 -8.61
C SER A 366 -3.81 4.21 -7.65
N GLY A 367 -2.60 3.98 -8.14
CA GLY A 367 -1.52 3.27 -7.48
C GLY A 367 -1.47 1.80 -7.90
N TYR A 368 -1.16 0.88 -6.97
CA TYR A 368 -1.06 -0.57 -7.22
C TYR A 368 0.11 -0.99 -8.12
N PHE A 369 1.24 -0.29 -8.06
CA PHE A 369 2.42 -0.57 -8.87
C PHE A 369 3.71 -0.27 -8.10
N ILE A 370 4.86 -0.72 -8.61
CA ILE A 370 6.18 -0.29 -8.15
C ILE A 370 6.68 0.80 -9.08
N GLY A 371 6.96 1.98 -8.54
CA GLY A 371 7.62 3.06 -9.27
C GLY A 371 9.12 3.06 -9.06
N PHE A 372 9.84 3.73 -9.95
CA PHE A 372 11.27 3.97 -9.86
C PHE A 372 11.57 5.46 -10.03
N VAL A 373 12.36 6.05 -9.14
CA VAL A 373 12.88 7.42 -9.27
C VAL A 373 14.38 7.32 -9.55
N PRO A 374 14.85 7.71 -10.76
CA PRO A 374 16.28 7.80 -11.01
C PRO A 374 16.86 8.90 -10.12
N MET A 375 17.94 8.61 -9.40
CA MET A 375 18.57 9.51 -8.44
C MET A 375 20.01 9.81 -8.83
N LYS A 376 20.49 11.01 -8.46
CA LYS A 376 21.90 11.38 -8.54
C LYS A 376 22.19 12.47 -7.52
N ASN A 377 23.25 12.31 -6.73
CA ASN A 377 23.65 13.30 -5.71
C ASN A 377 22.50 13.65 -4.73
N GLY A 378 21.70 12.65 -4.33
CA GLY A 378 20.64 12.84 -3.34
C GLY A 378 19.37 13.56 -3.82
N THR A 379 19.18 13.70 -5.14
CA THR A 379 17.94 14.23 -5.72
C THR A 379 17.57 13.46 -6.98
N ALA A 380 16.34 13.62 -7.45
CA ALA A 380 15.88 13.01 -8.69
C ALA A 380 16.71 13.53 -9.87
N SER A 381 17.23 12.62 -10.70
CA SER A 381 18.00 12.92 -11.91
C SER A 381 17.14 12.93 -13.18
N GLY A 382 15.87 12.54 -13.06
CA GLY A 382 14.90 12.47 -14.14
C GLY A 382 13.47 12.26 -13.63
N PRO A 383 12.48 12.15 -14.53
CA PRO A 383 11.11 11.80 -14.16
C PRO A 383 11.05 10.39 -13.57
N TRP A 384 10.11 10.15 -12.67
CA TRP A 384 9.84 8.80 -12.17
C TRP A 384 9.27 7.89 -13.27
N GLU A 385 9.46 6.59 -13.13
CA GLU A 385 9.09 5.54 -14.09
C GLU A 385 8.17 4.51 -13.42
N ALA A 386 7.32 3.85 -14.20
CA ALA A 386 6.63 2.64 -13.73
C ALA A 386 7.60 1.46 -13.93
N PHE A 387 7.83 0.67 -12.89
CA PHE A 387 8.73 -0.48 -12.94
C PHE A 387 7.96 -1.81 -12.98
N ALA A 388 7.06 -2.07 -12.03
CA ALA A 388 6.26 -3.29 -12.03
C ALA A 388 4.78 -2.96 -11.84
N ASP A 389 3.91 -3.57 -12.61
CA ASP A 389 2.45 -3.43 -12.50
C ASP A 389 1.75 -4.78 -12.75
N GLY A 390 0.42 -4.82 -12.74
CA GLY A 390 -0.39 -6.04 -12.89
C GLY A 390 -0.91 -6.59 -11.57
N PHE A 391 -0.57 -5.96 -10.44
CA PHE A 391 -0.99 -6.38 -9.10
C PHE A 391 -2.51 -6.37 -8.93
N ALA A 392 -3.19 -5.36 -9.49
CA ALA A 392 -4.64 -5.24 -9.37
C ALA A 392 -5.40 -6.39 -10.04
N GLY A 393 -4.83 -7.03 -11.07
CA GLY A 393 -5.48 -8.13 -11.80
C GLY A 393 -6.68 -7.71 -12.65
N VAL A 394 -7.08 -6.44 -12.62
CA VAL A 394 -8.13 -5.82 -13.42
C VAL A 394 -7.62 -4.51 -14.00
N ASP A 395 -8.15 -4.10 -15.15
CA ASP A 395 -7.69 -2.88 -15.83
C ASP A 395 -8.22 -1.60 -15.15
N THR A 396 -9.50 -1.58 -14.79
CA THR A 396 -10.14 -0.47 -14.06
C THR A 396 -10.57 -0.93 -12.68
N ILE A 397 -10.06 -0.27 -11.65
CA ILE A 397 -10.34 -0.59 -10.25
C ILE A 397 -11.44 0.36 -9.77
N VAL A 398 -12.67 -0.13 -9.64
CA VAL A 398 -13.81 0.71 -9.23
C VAL A 398 -13.82 0.84 -7.72
N ASN A 399 -13.70 -0.30 -7.03
CA ASN A 399 -13.63 -0.39 -5.59
C ASN A 399 -12.26 -0.91 -5.17
N THR A 400 -11.80 -0.49 -3.99
CA THR A 400 -10.51 -0.94 -3.45
C THR A 400 -10.39 -2.46 -3.40
N SER A 401 -11.50 -3.15 -3.13
CA SER A 401 -11.61 -4.61 -3.03
C SER A 401 -11.47 -5.35 -4.36
N ASP A 402 -11.54 -4.66 -5.49
CA ASP A 402 -11.42 -5.27 -6.83
C ASP A 402 -9.96 -5.66 -7.14
N ALA A 403 -8.99 -5.05 -6.45
CA ALA A 403 -7.58 -5.35 -6.61
C ALA A 403 -7.23 -6.74 -6.05
N ALA A 404 -6.65 -7.60 -6.89
CA ALA A 404 -6.20 -8.94 -6.49
C ALA A 404 -5.04 -8.89 -5.46
N TYR A 405 -4.10 -7.97 -5.67
CA TYR A 405 -2.92 -7.76 -4.84
C TYR A 405 -2.61 -6.26 -4.70
N ARG A 406 -1.94 -5.89 -3.60
CA ARG A 406 -1.54 -4.50 -3.33
C ARG A 406 -0.07 -4.46 -2.87
N PRO A 407 0.86 -3.89 -3.67
CA PRO A 407 2.28 -3.83 -3.33
C PRO A 407 2.51 -3.14 -1.99
N MET A 408 3.37 -3.71 -1.16
CA MET A 408 3.56 -3.25 0.21
C MET A 408 5.03 -3.03 0.55
N GLY A 409 5.79 -4.10 0.75
CA GLY A 409 7.19 -4.05 1.14
C GLY A 409 8.13 -4.33 -0.02
N LEU A 410 9.34 -3.79 0.06
CA LEU A 410 10.45 -3.99 -0.86
C LEU A 410 11.67 -4.51 -0.08
N ALA A 411 12.42 -5.44 -0.68
CA ALA A 411 13.71 -5.85 -0.12
C ALA A 411 14.72 -6.21 -1.22
N LEU A 412 16.00 -5.96 -0.95
CA LEU A 412 17.10 -6.34 -1.82
C LEU A 412 17.60 -7.72 -1.38
N GLY A 413 17.63 -8.68 -2.31
CA GLY A 413 18.26 -9.97 -2.09
C GLY A 413 19.79 -9.87 -2.14
N PRO A 414 20.51 -10.83 -1.53
CA PRO A 414 21.98 -10.85 -1.54
C PRO A 414 22.59 -11.00 -2.93
N ASP A 415 21.81 -11.49 -3.90
CA ASP A 415 22.19 -11.60 -5.31
C ASP A 415 21.86 -10.34 -6.13
N GLY A 416 21.33 -9.29 -5.50
CA GLY A 416 20.86 -8.07 -6.14
C GLY A 416 19.46 -8.15 -6.75
N SER A 417 18.69 -9.22 -6.51
CA SER A 417 17.29 -9.30 -6.95
C SER A 417 16.35 -8.44 -6.07
N LEU A 418 15.23 -8.00 -6.63
CA LEU A 418 14.24 -7.21 -5.88
C LEU A 418 13.09 -8.10 -5.43
N TYR A 419 12.75 -8.06 -4.15
CA TYR A 419 11.61 -8.75 -3.57
C TYR A 419 10.47 -7.76 -3.32
N ILE A 420 9.24 -8.20 -3.58
CA ILE A 420 8.02 -7.41 -3.37
C ILE A 420 7.00 -8.26 -2.64
N SER A 421 6.40 -7.72 -1.58
CA SER A 421 5.26 -8.35 -0.90
C SER A 421 3.93 -7.67 -1.27
N ASP A 422 2.82 -8.40 -1.15
CA ASP A 422 1.48 -7.81 -1.14
C ASP A 422 0.73 -7.99 0.18
N SER A 423 -0.17 -7.05 0.48
CA SER A 423 -0.93 -7.07 1.73
C SER A 423 -2.29 -7.76 1.70
N GLU A 424 -2.77 -8.20 0.53
CA GLU A 424 -4.09 -8.80 0.36
C GLU A 424 -4.06 -10.32 0.45
N LYS A 425 -3.00 -10.95 -0.07
CA LYS A 425 -2.79 -12.40 0.00
C LYS A 425 -1.49 -12.78 0.72
N GLY A 426 -0.53 -11.86 0.83
CA GLY A 426 0.80 -12.20 1.34
C GLY A 426 1.65 -12.97 0.32
N LYS A 427 1.33 -12.84 -0.96
CA LYS A 427 2.15 -13.23 -2.09
C LYS A 427 3.44 -12.43 -2.08
N ILE A 428 4.54 -13.10 -2.44
CA ILE A 428 5.86 -12.49 -2.57
C ILE A 428 6.41 -12.83 -3.95
N TRP A 429 6.89 -11.82 -4.66
CA TRP A 429 7.60 -11.95 -5.92
C TRP A 429 9.07 -11.67 -5.71
N ARG A 430 9.92 -12.36 -6.47
CA ARG A 430 11.33 -12.04 -6.66
C ARG A 430 11.55 -11.69 -8.12
N ILE A 431 11.98 -10.46 -8.38
CA ILE A 431 12.26 -9.93 -9.71
C ILE A 431 13.77 -9.98 -9.97
N ARG A 432 14.13 -10.49 -11.15
CA ARG A 432 15.49 -10.60 -11.64
C ARG A 432 15.63 -10.00 -13.03
N TYR A 433 16.86 -9.65 -13.39
CA TYR A 433 17.18 -9.23 -14.75
C TYR A 433 17.93 -10.34 -15.49
N ASP A 434 17.31 -10.89 -16.53
CA ASP A 434 17.83 -11.98 -17.35
C ASP A 434 18.39 -11.47 -18.70
N GLY A 435 18.30 -10.16 -18.96
CA GLY A 435 18.78 -9.51 -20.17
C GLY A 435 20.28 -9.20 -20.18
N THR A 436 20.74 -8.52 -21.23
CA THR A 436 22.12 -8.01 -21.31
C THR A 436 22.17 -6.58 -20.74
N ARG A 437 22.81 -6.39 -19.58
CA ARG A 437 22.76 -5.12 -18.83
C ARG A 437 23.20 -3.90 -19.65
N ASP A 438 24.23 -4.05 -20.48
CA ASP A 438 24.77 -2.96 -21.31
C ASP A 438 23.87 -2.64 -22.52
N ALA A 439 22.93 -3.52 -22.87
CA ALA A 439 21.95 -3.30 -23.93
C ALA A 439 20.65 -2.69 -23.41
N PHE A 440 20.47 -2.57 -22.10
CA PHE A 440 19.26 -2.02 -21.51
C PHE A 440 19.13 -0.53 -21.81
N GLY A 441 17.99 -0.13 -22.39
CA GLY A 441 17.66 1.27 -22.62
C GLY A 441 16.20 1.48 -23.01
N ASP A 442 15.97 2.45 -23.88
CA ASP A 442 14.62 2.90 -24.27
C ASP A 442 13.74 1.77 -24.82
N GLN A 443 14.34 0.79 -25.51
CA GLN A 443 13.60 -0.35 -26.06
C GLN A 443 13.01 -1.24 -24.95
N GLU A 444 13.79 -1.54 -23.91
CA GLU A 444 13.34 -2.33 -22.77
C GLU A 444 12.35 -1.54 -21.89
N LEU A 445 12.50 -0.22 -21.82
CA LEU A 445 11.63 0.67 -21.05
C LEU A 445 10.31 1.02 -21.78
N ALA A 446 10.23 0.79 -23.10
CA ALA A 446 9.11 1.28 -23.93
C ALA A 446 7.74 0.79 -23.43
N ALA A 447 7.62 -0.51 -23.13
CA ALA A 447 6.34 -1.09 -22.70
C ALA A 447 5.84 -0.48 -21.37
N MET A 448 6.73 -0.29 -20.40
CA MET A 448 6.36 0.32 -19.12
C MET A 448 6.14 1.82 -19.23
N SER A 449 6.84 2.49 -20.14
CA SER A 449 6.61 3.90 -20.46
C SER A 449 5.24 4.15 -21.07
N GLU A 450 4.80 3.28 -21.98
CA GLU A 450 3.44 3.29 -22.53
C GLU A 450 2.42 2.97 -21.44
N ARG A 451 2.69 1.94 -20.64
CA ARG A 451 1.80 1.51 -19.54
C ARG A 451 1.57 2.62 -18.52
N LYS A 452 2.61 3.39 -18.15
CA LYS A 452 2.47 4.57 -17.28
C LYS A 452 1.47 5.60 -17.83
N GLN A 453 1.36 5.72 -19.15
CA GLN A 453 0.50 6.70 -19.81
C GLN A 453 -0.93 6.19 -20.02
N SER A 454 -1.13 4.87 -20.09
CA SER A 454 -2.40 4.25 -20.47
C SER A 454 -3.13 3.54 -19.32
N ALA A 455 -2.41 2.89 -18.40
CA ALA A 455 -3.01 2.08 -17.34
C ALA A 455 -3.77 2.96 -16.35
N THR A 456 -5.04 2.66 -16.11
CA THR A 456 -5.94 3.52 -15.31
C THR A 456 -5.49 3.68 -13.86
N ASN A 457 -4.73 2.72 -13.34
CA ASN A 457 -4.17 2.78 -12.02
C ASN A 457 -2.89 3.64 -11.94
N ILE A 458 -2.22 3.96 -13.04
CA ILE A 458 -0.96 4.74 -13.03
C ILE A 458 -1.13 6.15 -13.61
N LYS A 459 -1.90 6.29 -14.69
CA LYS A 459 -2.07 7.59 -15.35
C LYS A 459 -2.86 8.55 -14.44
N THR A 460 -2.63 9.84 -14.62
CA THR A 460 -3.57 10.84 -14.10
C THR A 460 -4.88 10.72 -14.89
N PRO A 461 -6.04 10.54 -14.23
CA PRO A 461 -7.31 10.40 -14.94
C PRO A 461 -7.66 11.68 -15.69
N ASP A 462 -8.27 11.54 -16.87
CA ASP A 462 -8.95 12.61 -17.58
C ASP A 462 -10.21 13.01 -16.81
N GLU A 463 -10.41 14.32 -16.63
CA GLU A 463 -11.49 14.89 -15.82
C GLU A 463 -12.89 14.44 -16.26
N VAL A 464 -13.08 14.17 -17.56
CA VAL A 464 -14.39 13.82 -18.11
C VAL A 464 -14.45 12.34 -18.51
N LYS A 465 -13.44 11.85 -19.23
CA LYS A 465 -13.49 10.53 -19.89
C LYS A 465 -13.31 9.36 -18.93
N ASP A 466 -12.52 9.56 -17.88
CA ASP A 466 -12.20 8.50 -16.92
C ASP A 466 -13.16 8.51 -15.71
N LYS A 467 -14.19 9.35 -15.71
CA LYS A 467 -15.19 9.35 -14.63
C LYS A 467 -16.05 8.08 -14.71
N ILE A 468 -15.94 7.21 -13.71
CA ILE A 468 -16.70 5.95 -13.67
C ILE A 468 -18.17 6.26 -13.40
N ARG A 469 -19.05 5.75 -14.26
CA ARG A 469 -20.51 5.73 -14.05
C ARG A 469 -20.91 4.36 -13.51
N LEU A 470 -21.90 4.30 -12.60
CA LEU A 470 -22.37 3.01 -12.11
C LEU A 470 -23.03 2.22 -13.25
N PRO A 471 -23.04 0.87 -13.21
CA PRO A 471 -23.65 0.04 -14.25
C PRO A 471 -25.15 0.35 -14.49
N GLU A 472 -25.89 0.71 -13.44
CA GLU A 472 -27.30 1.14 -13.54
C GLU A 472 -27.47 2.51 -14.22
N MET A 473 -26.36 3.19 -14.55
CA MET A 473 -26.29 4.60 -14.92
C MET A 473 -25.38 4.84 -16.14
N GLU A 474 -24.98 3.80 -16.87
CA GLU A 474 -24.09 3.93 -18.03
C GLU A 474 -24.72 4.86 -19.10
N GLU A 475 -26.06 4.89 -19.18
CA GLU A 475 -26.85 5.71 -20.10
C GLU A 475 -27.55 6.94 -19.47
N VAL A 476 -27.38 7.20 -18.16
CA VAL A 476 -28.12 8.25 -17.43
C VAL A 476 -27.19 9.41 -17.08
N ASP A 477 -27.59 10.65 -17.41
CA ASP A 477 -26.87 11.86 -17.02
C ASP A 477 -26.83 11.99 -15.48
N ASP A 478 -25.71 12.40 -14.89
CA ASP A 478 -25.56 12.59 -13.44
C ASP A 478 -26.66 13.49 -12.88
N SER A 479 -27.19 14.43 -13.68
CA SER A 479 -28.32 15.30 -13.31
C SER A 479 -29.62 14.53 -12.99
N GLN A 480 -29.79 13.32 -13.54
CA GLN A 480 -30.99 12.48 -13.43
C GLN A 480 -30.91 11.43 -12.31
N LEU A 481 -29.80 11.35 -11.58
CA LEU A 481 -29.70 10.44 -10.43
C LEU A 481 -30.71 10.78 -9.34
N PRO A 482 -31.28 9.77 -8.63
CA PRO A 482 -31.97 10.01 -7.38
C PRO A 482 -31.07 10.80 -6.44
N GLU A 483 -31.63 11.78 -5.75
CA GLU A 483 -30.86 12.70 -4.92
C GLU A 483 -30.02 11.96 -3.86
N GLY A 484 -30.61 10.92 -3.24
CA GLY A 484 -29.90 10.05 -2.29
C GLY A 484 -28.65 9.39 -2.86
N ALA A 485 -28.64 9.00 -4.13
CA ALA A 485 -27.47 8.40 -4.79
C ALA A 485 -26.35 9.43 -5.01
N LYS A 486 -26.70 10.66 -5.42
CA LYS A 486 -25.74 11.76 -5.59
C LYS A 486 -25.06 12.11 -4.27
N LEU A 487 -25.86 12.25 -3.23
CA LEU A 487 -25.41 12.57 -1.88
C LEU A 487 -24.57 11.42 -1.29
N TYR A 488 -25.00 10.16 -1.48
CA TYR A 488 -24.21 8.99 -1.08
C TYR A 488 -22.82 8.97 -1.74
N ASN A 489 -22.75 9.23 -3.05
CA ASN A 489 -21.48 9.27 -3.76
C ASN A 489 -20.57 10.38 -3.23
N THR A 490 -21.15 11.50 -2.82
CA THR A 490 -20.41 12.65 -2.28
C THR A 490 -19.91 12.41 -0.86
N PHE A 491 -20.73 11.86 0.03
CA PHE A 491 -20.42 11.83 1.47
C PHE A 491 -20.06 10.45 2.01
N CYS A 492 -20.46 9.36 1.36
CA CYS A 492 -20.38 8.01 1.92
C CYS A 492 -19.48 7.07 1.10
N SER A 493 -19.54 7.16 -0.24
CA SER A 493 -18.90 6.18 -1.14
C SER A 493 -17.38 6.11 -1.00
N VAL A 494 -16.75 7.18 -0.54
CA VAL A 494 -15.30 7.25 -0.36
C VAL A 494 -14.80 6.31 0.76
N CYS A 495 -15.62 6.07 1.78
CA CYS A 495 -15.32 5.11 2.85
C CYS A 495 -16.02 3.77 2.59
N HIS A 496 -17.33 3.80 2.32
CA HIS A 496 -18.17 2.61 2.20
C HIS A 496 -18.16 1.97 0.81
N GLN A 497 -17.34 2.49 -0.11
CA GLN A 497 -17.22 2.09 -1.51
C GLN A 497 -18.54 2.30 -2.28
N ARG A 498 -18.50 2.27 -3.62
CA ARG A 498 -19.69 2.59 -4.42
C ARG A 498 -20.72 1.47 -4.44
N ASP A 499 -20.30 0.26 -4.12
CA ASP A 499 -21.15 -0.92 -3.98
C ASP A 499 -21.64 -1.15 -2.54
N GLY A 500 -21.32 -0.24 -1.62
CA GLY A 500 -21.72 -0.32 -0.22
C GLY A 500 -21.00 -1.41 0.58
N ARG A 501 -19.99 -2.11 0.03
CA ARG A 501 -19.31 -3.21 0.74
C ARG A 501 -18.17 -2.76 1.66
N GLY A 502 -17.80 -1.49 1.62
CA GLY A 502 -16.67 -0.96 2.37
C GLY A 502 -15.35 -1.64 1.97
N ASN A 503 -14.39 -1.65 2.88
CA ASN A 503 -13.09 -2.30 2.68
C ASN A 503 -12.53 -2.80 4.02
N ASP A 504 -11.23 -3.10 4.09
CA ASP A 504 -10.64 -3.56 5.35
C ASP A 504 -10.61 -2.52 6.47
N ARG A 505 -10.78 -1.24 6.14
CA ARG A 505 -10.78 -0.12 7.09
C ARG A 505 -12.19 0.34 7.43
N PHE A 506 -13.13 0.25 6.49
CA PHE A 506 -14.49 0.79 6.63
C PHE A 506 -15.55 -0.30 6.45
N PRO A 507 -16.59 -0.34 7.29
CA PRO A 507 -17.54 -1.45 7.31
C PRO A 507 -18.47 -1.48 6.10
N PRO A 508 -19.01 -2.67 5.75
CA PRO A 508 -20.08 -2.80 4.78
C PRO A 508 -21.39 -2.20 5.28
N LEU A 509 -22.16 -1.67 4.34
CA LEU A 509 -23.55 -1.23 4.48
C LEU A 509 -24.53 -2.25 3.88
N ASP A 510 -24.09 -3.06 2.91
CA ASP A 510 -24.89 -4.15 2.35
C ASP A 510 -25.21 -5.17 3.46
N GLY A 511 -26.49 -5.49 3.70
CA GLY A 511 -26.91 -6.47 4.71
C GLY A 511 -26.35 -6.26 6.12
N SER A 512 -25.92 -5.04 6.46
CA SER A 512 -25.36 -4.70 7.77
C SER A 512 -26.47 -4.67 8.81
N GLU A 513 -26.23 -5.21 10.01
CA GLU A 513 -27.18 -5.19 11.12
C GLU A 513 -27.60 -3.76 11.51
N TRP A 514 -26.73 -2.78 11.25
CA TRP A 514 -27.00 -1.36 11.48
C TRP A 514 -27.89 -0.74 10.40
N VAL A 515 -27.90 -1.31 9.19
CA VAL A 515 -28.70 -0.84 8.05
C VAL A 515 -30.05 -1.55 7.98
N VAL A 516 -30.08 -2.87 8.19
CA VAL A 516 -31.31 -3.67 8.14
C VAL A 516 -32.13 -3.64 9.43
N GLY A 517 -31.53 -3.16 10.52
CA GLY A 517 -32.21 -2.97 11.79
C GLY A 517 -33.15 -1.76 11.82
N GLU A 518 -33.44 -1.33 13.05
CA GLU A 518 -34.22 -0.13 13.34
C GLU A 518 -33.59 1.12 12.71
N LYS A 519 -34.41 2.03 12.18
CA LYS A 519 -33.93 3.25 11.50
C LYS A 519 -33.18 4.19 12.44
N GLY A 520 -33.62 4.27 13.69
CA GLY A 520 -33.13 5.20 14.70
C GLY A 520 -31.61 5.20 14.90
N PRO A 521 -31.02 4.05 15.26
CA PRO A 521 -29.57 3.93 15.38
C PRO A 521 -28.81 4.36 14.12
N LEU A 522 -29.30 4.02 12.92
CA LEU A 522 -28.67 4.44 11.67
C LEU A 522 -28.72 5.96 11.47
N ILE A 523 -29.87 6.59 11.77
CA ILE A 523 -30.02 8.05 11.74
C ILE A 523 -29.05 8.71 12.73
N ASP A 524 -28.99 8.19 13.96
CA ASP A 524 -28.11 8.72 15.01
C ASP A 524 -26.63 8.62 14.63
N ILE A 525 -26.23 7.55 13.95
CA ILE A 525 -24.86 7.38 13.44
C ILE A 525 -24.51 8.46 12.42
N VAL A 526 -25.40 8.76 11.48
CA VAL A 526 -25.14 9.79 10.46
C VAL A 526 -25.12 11.19 11.07
N LEU A 527 -26.02 11.48 12.00
CA LEU A 527 -26.09 12.78 12.67
C LEU A 527 -24.92 13.04 13.62
N ASN A 528 -24.46 12.02 14.35
CA ASN A 528 -23.46 12.19 15.40
C ASN A 528 -22.06 11.72 14.99
N GLY A 529 -21.95 11.03 13.87
CA GLY A 529 -20.76 10.27 13.51
C GLY A 529 -20.56 9.09 14.47
N MET A 530 -19.42 8.43 14.33
CA MET A 530 -19.09 7.27 15.15
C MET A 530 -17.60 7.22 15.43
N ARG A 531 -17.25 6.91 16.68
CA ARG A 531 -15.88 6.72 17.15
C ARG A 531 -15.83 5.52 18.08
N GLY A 532 -14.77 4.74 17.98
CA GLY A 532 -14.57 3.55 18.81
C GLY A 532 -14.67 2.28 17.99
N GLU A 533 -14.38 1.17 18.66
CA GLU A 533 -14.49 -0.14 18.05
C GLU A 533 -15.95 -0.53 17.88
N VAL A 534 -16.31 -0.96 16.68
CA VAL A 534 -17.64 -1.47 16.32
C VAL A 534 -17.53 -2.78 15.58
N GLN A 535 -18.54 -3.63 15.75
CA GLN A 535 -18.69 -4.88 15.02
C GLN A 535 -19.72 -4.67 13.93
N VAL A 536 -19.38 -5.10 12.70
CA VAL A 536 -20.31 -5.15 11.57
C VAL A 536 -20.10 -6.49 10.86
N LYS A 537 -21.17 -7.28 10.72
CA LYS A 537 -21.10 -8.67 10.21
C LYS A 537 -20.01 -9.51 10.89
N GLY A 538 -19.80 -9.31 12.20
CA GLY A 538 -18.81 -10.05 12.99
C GLY A 538 -17.34 -9.69 12.73
N LYS A 539 -17.06 -8.63 11.95
CA LYS A 539 -15.73 -8.05 11.80
C LYS A 539 -15.63 -6.74 12.59
N SER A 540 -14.52 -6.58 13.29
CA SER A 540 -14.22 -5.38 14.08
C SER A 540 -13.66 -4.27 13.20
N TYR A 541 -14.15 -3.04 13.39
CA TYR A 541 -13.71 -1.82 12.74
C TYR A 541 -13.49 -0.75 13.80
N ASN A 542 -12.43 0.06 13.67
CA ASN A 542 -12.12 1.11 14.63
C ASN A 542 -11.55 2.34 13.92
N ASN A 543 -12.40 2.95 13.09
CA ASN A 543 -12.10 4.21 12.40
C ASN A 543 -13.09 5.30 12.83
N VAL A 544 -12.82 6.53 12.41
CA VAL A 544 -13.72 7.66 12.63
C VAL A 544 -14.68 7.74 11.46
N MET A 545 -15.98 7.67 11.75
CA MET A 545 -17.02 8.09 10.82
C MET A 545 -17.38 9.54 11.14
N PRO A 546 -17.20 10.48 10.20
CA PRO A 546 -17.55 11.87 10.42
C PRO A 546 -19.06 12.02 10.58
N LYS A 547 -19.46 13.00 11.40
CA LYS A 547 -20.85 13.40 11.51
C LYS A 547 -21.26 14.27 10.32
N LEU A 548 -22.51 14.16 9.91
CA LEU A 548 -23.11 14.91 8.80
C LEU A 548 -24.28 15.79 9.26
N ASP A 549 -24.23 16.31 10.49
CA ASP A 549 -25.25 17.24 11.03
C ASP A 549 -25.32 18.60 10.32
N MET A 550 -24.36 18.91 9.46
CA MET A 550 -24.34 20.17 8.69
C MET A 550 -25.21 20.14 7.43
N ILE A 551 -25.68 18.96 6.99
CA ILE A 551 -26.59 18.81 5.84
C ILE A 551 -28.05 18.72 6.30
N SER A 552 -28.99 18.99 5.37
CA SER A 552 -30.41 19.10 5.70
C SER A 552 -31.03 17.75 6.09
N ASP A 553 -32.13 17.77 6.85
CA ASP A 553 -32.87 16.55 7.21
C ASP A 553 -33.37 15.80 5.97
N THR A 554 -33.74 16.53 4.91
CA THR A 554 -34.15 15.95 3.62
C THR A 554 -32.98 15.23 2.92
N ASP A 555 -31.79 15.80 2.96
CA ASP A 555 -30.60 15.19 2.35
C ASP A 555 -30.19 13.92 3.11
N ILE A 556 -30.19 13.97 4.43
CA ILE A 556 -29.92 12.79 5.28
C ILE A 556 -30.96 11.70 5.03
N ALA A 557 -32.25 12.04 5.02
CA ALA A 557 -33.32 11.09 4.73
C ALA A 557 -33.16 10.44 3.35
N SER A 558 -32.74 11.22 2.34
CA SER A 558 -32.48 10.71 0.99
C SER A 558 -31.28 9.76 0.95
N ILE A 559 -30.17 10.08 1.63
CA ILE A 559 -28.99 9.20 1.76
C ILE A 559 -29.39 7.88 2.44
N LEU A 560 -30.07 7.97 3.58
CA LEU A 560 -30.44 6.81 4.38
C LEU A 560 -31.43 5.89 3.67
N THR A 561 -32.40 6.48 2.95
CA THR A 561 -33.33 5.73 2.10
C THR A 561 -32.59 4.99 0.99
N TYR A 562 -31.65 5.66 0.31
CA TYR A 562 -30.83 5.02 -0.71
C TYR A 562 -30.02 3.84 -0.12
N ILE A 563 -29.34 4.03 1.01
CA ILE A 563 -28.58 2.96 1.68
C ILE A 563 -29.48 1.77 2.03
N ARG A 564 -30.70 2.03 2.52
CA ARG A 564 -31.66 1.01 2.95
C ARG A 564 -32.34 0.26 1.79
N GLN A 565 -32.38 0.83 0.59
CA GLN A 565 -33.05 0.24 -0.58
C GLN A 565 -32.09 -0.27 -1.66
N HIS A 566 -30.80 0.00 -1.54
CA HIS A 566 -29.77 -0.41 -2.50
C HIS A 566 -28.74 -1.35 -1.85
N PHE A 567 -27.74 -1.78 -2.62
CA PHE A 567 -26.70 -2.74 -2.19
C PHE A 567 -27.25 -4.13 -1.81
N GLY A 568 -28.45 -4.47 -2.27
CA GLY A 568 -29.15 -5.70 -1.90
C GLY A 568 -30.00 -5.59 -0.64
N ASN A 569 -30.08 -4.40 -0.01
CA ASN A 569 -31.02 -4.11 1.07
C ASN A 569 -32.44 -3.91 0.51
N GLN A 570 -33.47 -4.28 1.29
CA GLN A 570 -34.88 -4.15 0.89
C GLN A 570 -35.71 -3.56 2.05
N GLU A 571 -35.19 -2.47 2.62
CA GLU A 571 -35.73 -1.90 3.85
C GLU A 571 -36.60 -0.66 3.61
N SER A 572 -37.38 -0.30 4.63
CA SER A 572 -38.27 0.87 4.58
C SER A 572 -37.49 2.20 4.45
N GLU A 573 -38.09 3.17 3.76
CA GLU A 573 -37.55 4.53 3.60
C GLU A 573 -37.39 5.26 4.94
N VAL A 574 -36.49 6.24 5.00
CA VAL A 574 -36.35 7.17 6.13
C VAL A 574 -36.96 8.51 5.73
N SER A 575 -37.86 9.05 6.56
CA SER A 575 -38.49 10.34 6.29
C SER A 575 -37.68 11.51 6.87
N PRO A 576 -37.79 12.73 6.30
CA PRO A 576 -37.17 13.92 6.88
C PRO A 576 -37.65 14.21 8.31
N GLU A 577 -38.90 13.89 8.64
CA GLU A 577 -39.45 14.04 9.99
C GLU A 577 -38.77 13.11 10.98
N GLU A 578 -38.51 11.85 10.61
CA GLU A 578 -37.77 10.91 11.46
C GLU A 578 -36.34 11.41 11.77
N VAL A 579 -35.69 12.06 10.79
CA VAL A 579 -34.38 12.69 10.99
C VAL A 579 -34.47 13.92 11.89
N ALA A 580 -35.45 14.79 11.64
CA ALA A 580 -35.67 16.01 12.42
C ALA A 580 -35.96 15.71 13.89
N GLU A 581 -36.79 14.70 14.17
CA GLU A 581 -37.09 14.23 15.53
C GLU A 581 -35.82 13.76 16.26
N ARG A 582 -34.97 12.99 15.58
CA ARG A 582 -33.69 12.51 16.14
C ARG A 582 -32.69 13.64 16.36
N ARG A 583 -32.64 14.61 15.45
CA ARG A 583 -31.76 15.79 15.57
C ARG A 583 -32.16 16.68 16.74
N GLN A 584 -33.46 16.84 17.01
CA GLN A 584 -33.95 17.64 18.15
C GLN A 584 -33.80 16.94 19.50
N ALA A 585 -33.66 15.62 19.50
CA ALA A 585 -33.47 14.83 20.72
C ALA A 585 -32.03 14.85 21.26
N GLN A 586 -31.12 15.53 20.56
CA GLN A 586 -29.71 15.75 20.92
C GLN A 586 -29.55 17.10 21.64
#